data_AF-A0A948F0F4-F1
#
_entry.id   AF-A0A948F0F4-F1
#
_cell.length_a   1.000
_cell.length_b   1.000
_cell.length_c   1.000
_cell.angle_alpha   90.00
_cell.angle_beta   90.00
_cell.angle_gamma   90.00
#
_symmetry.space_group_name_H-M   'P 1'
#
loop_
_entity.id
_entity.type
_entity.pdbx_description
1 polymer ?
#
loop_
_entity_poly.entity_id
_entity_poly.type
_entity_poly.pdbx_seq_one_letter_code
_entity_poly.pdbx_strand_id
1 'polypeptide(L)'
;LFRSSSLNSRDTKVGFDFSMSLDNSEPKGALQLAEESINKAKEDLEGARQNLENIYRNYLLKAKAWRNLKDNAKSIAESSGERLAIESQRYSSGKSMLRDIADYRNQFAANETDYFTKMIELAKLEVQIASLNDELLMKVKKEIK
;
A
#
# COMPACT_ATOMS: atom_id res chain seq x y z
N LEU A 1 13.75 -27.24 -85.81
CA LEU A 1 12.95 -27.38 -84.56
C LEU A 1 13.86 -27.08 -83.37
N PHE A 2 13.92 -25.84 -82.90
CA PHE A 2 14.44 -25.54 -81.57
C PHE A 2 13.57 -24.43 -80.95
N ARG A 3 12.71 -24.84 -80.01
CA ARG A 3 12.01 -23.95 -79.09
C ARG A 3 12.94 -23.74 -77.90
N SER A 4 13.30 -22.50 -77.59
CA SER A 4 13.80 -22.16 -76.25
C SER A 4 12.83 -21.18 -75.62
N SER A 5 11.93 -21.75 -74.82
CA SER A 5 11.18 -21.07 -73.77
C SER A 5 12.16 -20.52 -72.74
N SER A 6 12.35 -19.20 -72.66
CA SER A 6 13.04 -18.59 -71.53
C SER A 6 12.04 -18.43 -70.38
N LEU A 7 12.24 -19.27 -69.36
CA LEU A 7 11.57 -19.24 -68.07
C LEU A 7 11.70 -17.86 -67.41
N ASN A 8 10.60 -17.44 -66.81
CA ASN A 8 10.50 -16.31 -65.91
C ASN A 8 11.17 -16.70 -64.57
N SER A 9 12.48 -16.47 -64.43
CA SER A 9 13.17 -16.71 -63.15
C SER A 9 13.08 -15.45 -62.29
N ARG A 10 12.14 -15.45 -61.33
CA ARG A 10 12.24 -14.57 -60.16
C ARG A 10 13.49 -15.00 -59.39
N ASP A 11 14.55 -14.19 -59.49
CA ASP A 11 15.76 -14.37 -58.68
C ASP A 11 15.40 -14.23 -57.21
N THR A 12 15.39 -15.35 -56.48
CA THR A 12 15.25 -15.36 -55.03
C THR A 12 16.65 -15.26 -54.45
N LYS A 13 17.01 -14.07 -53.96
CA LYS A 13 18.31 -13.85 -53.30
C LYS A 13 18.16 -14.08 -51.80
N VAL A 14 18.92 -15.06 -51.29
CA VAL A 14 19.15 -15.25 -49.85
C VAL A 14 20.61 -14.89 -49.61
N GLY A 15 20.84 -13.91 -48.74
CA GLY A 15 22.18 -13.44 -48.39
C GLY A 15 22.28 -13.24 -46.88
N PHE A 16 23.44 -13.56 -46.33
CA PHE A 16 23.81 -13.22 -44.96
C PHE A 16 24.84 -12.10 -45.03
N ASP A 17 24.57 -11.01 -44.34
CA ASP A 17 25.48 -9.88 -44.24
C ASP A 17 26.14 -9.91 -42.85
N PHE A 18 27.48 -9.87 -42.84
CA PHE A 18 28.28 -9.89 -41.63
C PHE A 18 29.09 -8.62 -41.57
N SER A 19 28.70 -7.70 -40.68
CA SER A 19 29.45 -6.48 -40.41
C SER A 19 30.17 -6.57 -39.06
N MET A 20 31.47 -6.27 -39.04
CA MET A 20 32.27 -6.15 -37.83
C MET A 20 32.94 -4.77 -37.83
N SER A 21 32.72 -3.99 -36.77
CA SER A 21 33.34 -2.66 -36.63
C SER A 21 34.79 -2.81 -36.17
N LEU A 22 35.72 -2.14 -36.85
CA LEU A 22 37.17 -2.25 -36.60
C LEU A 22 37.70 -1.11 -35.71
N ASP A 23 36.99 0.01 -35.61
CA ASP A 23 37.29 1.12 -34.68
C ASP A 23 36.20 1.18 -33.59
N ASN A 24 36.61 0.92 -32.34
CA ASN A 24 35.73 0.75 -31.18
C ASN A 24 35.85 1.91 -30.17
N SER A 25 36.27 3.10 -30.61
CA SER A 25 36.36 4.28 -29.76
C SER A 25 34.98 4.82 -29.33
N GLU A 26 34.00 4.90 -30.22
CA GLU A 26 32.61 5.28 -29.91
C GLU A 26 31.82 4.28 -29.03
N PRO A 27 31.86 2.95 -29.24
CA PRO A 27 31.10 2.00 -28.42
C PRO A 27 31.56 1.93 -26.95
N LYS A 28 32.81 2.33 -26.63
CA LYS A 28 33.26 2.42 -25.23
C LYS A 28 32.53 3.51 -24.46
N GLY A 29 32.31 4.68 -25.07
CA GLY A 29 31.52 5.75 -24.47
C GLY A 29 30.05 5.38 -24.32
N ALA A 30 29.47 4.71 -25.33
CA ALA A 30 28.09 4.22 -25.25
C ALA A 30 27.91 3.13 -24.16
N LEU A 31 28.89 2.23 -24.00
CA LEU A 31 28.88 1.22 -22.95
C LEU A 31 29.01 1.83 -21.56
N GLN A 32 29.90 2.82 -21.39
CA GLN A 32 30.07 3.54 -20.13
C GLN A 32 28.79 4.32 -19.74
N LEU A 33 28.15 5.00 -20.70
CA LEU A 33 26.86 5.66 -20.47
C LEU A 33 25.75 4.67 -20.12
N ALA A 34 25.75 3.49 -20.75
CA ALA A 34 24.80 2.42 -20.41
C ALA A 34 25.04 1.90 -18.98
N GLU A 35 26.30 1.68 -18.58
CA GLU A 35 26.66 1.28 -17.21
C GLU A 35 26.24 2.33 -16.17
N GLU A 36 26.49 3.61 -16.43
CA GLU A 36 26.03 4.71 -15.58
C GLU A 36 24.51 4.75 -15.47
N SER A 37 23.79 4.54 -16.59
CA SER A 37 22.33 4.48 -16.59
C SER A 37 21.78 3.31 -15.76
N ILE A 38 22.44 2.15 -15.80
CA ILE A 38 22.08 0.98 -15.01
C ILE A 38 22.34 1.25 -13.53
N ASN A 39 23.47 1.85 -13.18
CA ASN A 39 23.79 2.18 -11.80
C ASN A 39 22.79 3.18 -11.22
N LYS A 40 22.43 4.21 -11.98
CA LYS A 40 21.39 5.17 -11.59
C LYS A 40 20.03 4.48 -11.41
N ALA A 41 19.63 3.60 -12.32
CA ALA A 41 18.38 2.84 -12.18
C ALA A 41 18.38 1.94 -10.94
N LYS A 42 19.52 1.36 -10.56
CA LYS A 42 19.67 0.58 -9.32
C LYS A 42 19.52 1.46 -8.08
N GLU A 43 20.16 2.63 -8.07
CA GLU A 43 20.03 3.59 -6.97
C GLU A 43 18.59 4.09 -6.81
N ASP A 44 17.91 4.42 -7.92
CA ASP A 44 16.51 4.84 -7.93
C ASP A 44 15.59 3.71 -7.40
N LEU A 45 15.85 2.46 -7.79
CA LEU A 45 15.11 1.29 -7.31
C LEU A 45 15.34 1.08 -5.81
N GLU A 46 16.58 1.17 -5.35
CA GLU A 46 16.93 1.02 -3.94
C GLU A 46 16.30 2.13 -3.08
N GLY A 47 16.33 3.37 -3.57
CA GLY A 47 15.64 4.50 -2.94
C GLY A 47 14.13 4.30 -2.88
N ALA A 48 13.50 3.83 -3.97
CA ALA A 48 12.07 3.50 -4.00
C ALA A 48 11.72 2.39 -3.00
N ARG A 49 12.54 1.34 -2.91
CA ARG A 49 12.38 0.24 -1.96
C ARG A 49 12.46 0.72 -0.52
N GLN A 50 13.47 1.53 -0.17
CA GLN A 50 13.62 2.08 1.17
C GLN A 50 12.43 2.99 1.54
N ASN A 51 11.96 3.81 0.59
CA ASN A 51 10.79 4.66 0.82
C ASN A 51 9.53 3.82 1.09
N LEU A 52 9.28 2.78 0.29
CA LEU A 52 8.15 1.86 0.50
C LEU A 52 8.24 1.14 1.84
N GLU A 53 9.42 0.68 2.25
CA GLU A 53 9.62 0.05 3.54
C GLU A 53 9.34 1.02 4.70
N ASN A 54 9.82 2.26 4.62
CA ASN A 54 9.56 3.29 5.61
C ASN A 54 8.06 3.63 5.71
N ILE A 55 7.38 3.75 4.56
CA ILE A 55 5.93 3.95 4.50
C ILE A 55 5.21 2.78 5.19
N TYR A 56 5.56 1.54 4.86
CA TYR A 56 4.96 0.35 5.46
C TYR A 56 5.16 0.29 6.98
N ARG A 57 6.38 0.53 7.46
CA ARG A 57 6.69 0.60 8.90
C ARG A 57 5.86 1.68 9.60
N ASN A 58 5.71 2.86 8.98
CA ASN A 58 4.89 3.94 9.52
C ASN A 58 3.41 3.55 9.62
N TYR A 59 2.87 2.83 8.64
CA TYR A 59 1.49 2.33 8.71
C TYR A 59 1.31 1.29 9.81
N LEU A 60 2.25 0.37 10.00
CA LEU A 60 2.22 -0.60 11.09
C LEU A 60 2.24 0.10 12.46
N LEU A 61 3.09 1.10 12.64
CA LEU A 61 3.15 1.90 13.87
C LEU A 61 1.83 2.64 14.12
N LYS A 62 1.25 3.26 13.08
CA LYS A 62 -0.08 3.89 13.17
C LYS A 62 -1.15 2.87 13.57
N ALA A 63 -1.21 1.71 12.92
CA ALA A 63 -2.19 0.67 13.25
C ALA A 63 -2.07 0.22 14.72
N LYS A 64 -0.84 0.03 15.21
CA LYS A 64 -0.60 -0.28 16.63
C LYS A 64 -1.12 0.81 17.57
N ALA A 65 -0.84 2.08 17.25
CA ALA A 65 -1.35 3.21 18.04
C ALA A 65 -2.88 3.26 18.06
N TRP A 66 -3.53 3.06 16.90
CA TRP A 66 -4.98 3.05 16.79
C TRP A 66 -5.63 1.86 17.51
N ARG A 67 -4.99 0.68 17.53
CA ARG A 67 -5.44 -0.45 18.37
C ARG A 67 -5.47 -0.07 19.84
N ASN A 68 -4.38 0.52 20.34
CA ASN A 68 -4.32 0.98 21.73
C ASN A 68 -5.38 2.05 22.04
N LEU A 69 -5.58 3.02 21.14
CA LEU A 69 -6.62 4.04 21.29
C LEU A 69 -8.02 3.44 21.30
N LYS A 70 -8.29 2.46 20.44
CA LYS A 70 -9.56 1.73 20.38
C LYS A 70 -9.80 0.93 21.66
N ASP A 71 -8.78 0.24 22.19
CA ASP A 71 -8.90 -0.52 23.44
C ASP A 71 -9.12 0.40 24.65
N ASN A 72 -8.42 1.54 24.71
CA ASN A 72 -8.66 2.57 25.73
C ASN A 72 -10.07 3.15 25.65
N ALA A 73 -10.54 3.50 24.44
CA ALA A 73 -11.89 4.01 24.23
C ALA A 73 -12.96 2.99 24.64
N LYS A 74 -12.73 1.69 24.37
CA LYS A 74 -13.61 0.60 24.82
C LYS A 74 -13.71 0.56 26.35
N SER A 75 -12.56 0.59 27.03
CA SER A 75 -12.52 0.57 28.51
C SER A 75 -13.23 1.79 29.12
N ILE A 76 -13.07 2.98 28.52
CA ILE A 76 -13.77 4.20 28.96
C ILE A 76 -15.28 4.06 28.74
N ALA A 77 -15.71 3.55 27.59
CA ALA A 77 -17.12 3.32 27.29
C ALA A 77 -17.74 2.34 28.30
N GLU A 78 -17.10 1.21 28.56
CA GLU A 78 -17.51 0.21 29.56
C GLU A 78 -17.63 0.85 30.96
N SER A 79 -16.61 1.58 31.42
CA SER A 79 -16.64 2.29 32.71
C SER A 79 -17.80 3.31 32.80
N SER A 80 -18.07 4.05 31.72
CA SER A 80 -19.20 4.98 31.71
C SER A 80 -20.57 4.28 31.69
N GLY A 81 -20.66 3.09 31.08
CA GLY A 81 -21.85 2.25 31.11
C GLY A 81 -22.14 1.72 32.52
N GLU A 82 -21.11 1.29 33.25
CA GLU A 82 -21.22 0.90 34.65
C GLU A 82 -21.73 2.06 35.53
N ARG A 83 -21.19 3.27 35.34
CA ARG A 83 -21.65 4.48 36.06
C ARG A 83 -23.11 4.78 35.78
N LEU A 84 -23.54 4.71 34.52
CA LEU A 84 -24.93 4.89 34.14
C LEU A 84 -25.84 3.86 34.81
N ALA A 85 -25.42 2.60 34.88
CA ALA A 85 -26.19 1.54 35.53
C ALA A 85 -26.35 1.80 37.05
N ILE A 86 -25.26 2.19 37.72
CA ILE A 86 -25.27 2.56 39.15
C ILE A 86 -26.20 3.76 39.39
N GLU A 87 -26.11 4.80 38.56
CA GLU A 87 -26.93 6.00 38.75
C GLU A 87 -28.41 5.74 38.45
N SER A 88 -28.70 4.92 37.45
CA SER A 88 -30.07 4.46 37.15
C SER A 88 -30.67 3.70 38.34
N GLN A 89 -29.88 2.87 39.01
CA GLN A 89 -30.30 2.18 40.23
C GLN A 89 -30.56 3.18 41.37
N ARG A 90 -29.69 4.18 41.57
CA ARG A 90 -29.88 5.21 42.59
C ARG A 90 -31.14 6.03 42.36
N TYR A 91 -31.42 6.40 41.11
CA TYR A 91 -32.64 7.11 40.74
C TYR A 91 -33.90 6.30 41.03
N SER A 92 -33.91 5.00 40.69
CA SER A 92 -35.04 4.11 41.03
C SER A 92 -35.30 4.01 42.54
N SER A 93 -34.27 4.28 43.35
CA SER A 93 -34.35 4.33 44.81
C SER A 93 -34.61 5.75 45.36
N GLY A 94 -34.86 6.74 44.49
CA GLY A 94 -35.06 8.14 44.87
C GLY A 94 -33.81 8.87 45.38
N LYS A 95 -32.61 8.32 45.17
CA LYS A 95 -31.33 8.85 45.67
C LYS A 95 -30.56 9.70 44.65
N SER A 96 -31.12 9.91 43.47
CA SER A 96 -30.51 10.62 42.35
C SER A 96 -31.59 11.36 41.57
N MET A 97 -31.21 12.36 40.77
CA MET A 97 -32.14 13.12 39.93
C MET A 97 -32.16 12.58 38.50
N LEU A 98 -33.27 12.82 37.80
CA LEU A 98 -33.37 12.46 36.37
C LEU A 98 -32.29 13.14 35.52
N ARG A 99 -31.88 14.35 35.93
CA ARG A 99 -30.78 15.09 35.29
C ARG A 99 -29.46 14.32 35.35
N ASP A 100 -29.12 13.74 36.50
CA ASP A 100 -27.86 13.02 36.69
C ASP A 100 -27.80 11.80 35.77
N ILE A 101 -28.90 11.05 35.65
CA ILE A 101 -29.00 9.95 34.67
C ILE A 101 -28.81 10.45 33.24
N ALA A 102 -29.46 11.56 32.88
CA ALA A 102 -29.36 12.12 31.53
C ALA A 102 -27.91 12.51 31.20
N ASP A 103 -27.20 13.11 32.15
CA ASP A 103 -25.79 13.47 32.00
C ASP A 103 -24.90 12.23 31.83
N TYR A 104 -25.06 11.19 32.66
CA TYR A 104 -24.32 9.93 32.49
C TYR A 104 -24.68 9.18 31.20
N ARG A 105 -25.94 9.26 30.76
CA ARG A 105 -26.39 8.65 29.51
C ARG A 105 -25.75 9.33 28.30
N ASN A 106 -25.70 10.66 28.31
CA ASN A 106 -25.03 11.43 27.27
C ASN A 106 -23.52 11.13 27.25
N GLN A 107 -22.89 11.02 28.43
CA GLN A 107 -21.49 10.65 28.53
C GLN A 107 -21.22 9.24 27.98
N PHE A 108 -22.06 8.25 28.34
CA PHE A 108 -21.95 6.89 27.82
C PHE A 108 -22.09 6.85 26.29
N ALA A 109 -23.13 7.50 25.75
CA ALA A 109 -23.34 7.57 24.30
C ALA A 109 -22.18 8.26 23.55
N ALA A 110 -21.62 9.33 24.12
CA ALA A 110 -20.45 10.00 23.56
C ALA A 110 -19.21 9.09 23.54
N ASN A 111 -18.96 8.36 24.63
CA ASN A 111 -17.84 7.43 24.73
C ASN A 111 -17.99 6.21 23.80
N GLU A 112 -19.20 5.65 23.66
CA GLU A 112 -19.47 4.61 22.66
C GLU A 112 -19.22 5.11 21.24
N THR A 113 -19.66 6.33 20.93
CA THR A 113 -19.45 6.92 19.61
C THR A 113 -17.96 7.10 19.32
N ASP A 114 -17.17 7.55 20.30
CA ASP A 114 -15.71 7.63 20.13
C ASP A 114 -15.08 6.25 19.92
N TYR A 115 -15.48 5.22 20.69
CA TYR A 115 -15.03 3.84 20.50
C TYR A 115 -15.28 3.36 19.06
N PHE A 116 -16.51 3.51 18.55
CA PHE A 116 -16.83 3.13 17.17
C PHE A 116 -16.04 3.94 16.14
N THR A 117 -15.81 5.23 16.41
CA THR A 117 -14.99 6.08 15.55
C THR A 117 -13.56 5.55 15.48
N LYS A 118 -12.94 5.21 16.62
CA LYS A 118 -11.58 4.60 16.64
C LYS A 118 -11.55 3.25 15.93
N MET A 119 -12.62 2.45 16.06
CA MET A 119 -12.75 1.15 15.39
C MET A 119 -12.79 1.30 13.87
N ILE A 120 -13.57 2.25 13.37
CA ILE A 120 -13.68 2.55 11.93
C ILE A 120 -12.34 3.05 11.38
N GLU A 121 -11.66 3.97 12.08
CA GLU A 121 -10.35 4.48 11.67
C GLU A 121 -9.29 3.36 11.62
N LEU A 122 -9.30 2.45 12.60
CA LEU A 122 -8.44 1.27 12.55
C LEU A 122 -8.75 0.38 11.34
N ALA A 123 -10.02 0.10 11.05
CA ALA A 123 -10.41 -0.71 9.90
C ALA A 123 -9.97 -0.07 8.57
N LYS A 124 -10.12 1.25 8.42
CA LYS A 124 -9.62 1.99 7.25
C LYS A 124 -8.12 1.83 7.08
N LEU A 125 -7.34 1.93 8.17
CA LEU A 125 -5.89 1.75 8.14
C LEU A 125 -5.50 0.32 7.76
N GLU A 126 -6.20 -0.68 8.26
CA GLU A 126 -5.93 -2.09 7.93
C GLU A 126 -6.20 -2.39 6.44
N VAL A 127 -7.27 -1.81 5.88
CA VAL A 127 -7.54 -1.88 4.43
C VAL A 127 -6.44 -1.18 3.62
N GLN A 128 -5.97 -0.01 4.07
CA GLN A 128 -4.87 0.69 3.40
C GLN A 128 -3.57 -0.14 3.40
N ILE A 129 -3.24 -0.77 4.53
CA ILE A 129 -2.08 -1.68 4.63
C ILE A 129 -2.22 -2.86 3.65
N ALA A 130 -3.40 -3.48 3.58
CA ALA A 130 -3.66 -4.57 2.64
C ALA A 130 -3.48 -4.11 1.19
N SER A 131 -4.03 -2.94 0.83
CA SER A 131 -3.90 -2.39 -0.53
C SER A 131 -2.44 -2.09 -0.93
N LEU A 132 -1.62 -1.60 0.02
CA LEU A 132 -0.19 -1.35 -0.20
C LEU A 132 0.57 -2.66 -0.41
N ASN A 133 0.23 -3.71 0.34
CA ASN A 133 0.81 -5.03 0.15
C ASN A 133 0.47 -5.63 -1.22
N ASP A 134 -0.78 -5.49 -1.68
CA ASP A 134 -1.19 -5.97 -3.00
C ASP A 134 -0.48 -5.20 -4.13
N GLU A 135 -0.34 -3.88 -3.99
CA GLU A 135 0.39 -3.06 -4.97
C GLU A 135 1.88 -3.43 -5.03
N LEU A 136 2.50 -3.66 -3.88
CA LEU A 136 3.89 -4.15 -3.78
C LEU A 136 4.05 -5.51 -4.46
N LEU A 137 3.16 -6.46 -4.18
CA LEU A 137 3.20 -7.80 -4.78
C LEU A 137 3.00 -7.75 -6.31
N MET A 138 2.15 -6.85 -6.81
CA MET A 138 1.95 -6.69 -8.25
C MET A 138 3.15 -6.06 -8.96
N LYS A 139 3.80 -5.06 -8.35
CA LYS A 139 5.01 -4.44 -8.91
C LYS A 139 6.16 -5.45 -8.98
N VAL A 140 6.40 -6.20 -7.90
CA VAL A 140 7.43 -7.26 -7.88
C VAL A 140 7.17 -8.35 -8.94
N LYS A 141 5.92 -8.77 -9.13
CA LYS A 141 5.57 -9.77 -10.16
C LYS A 141 5.78 -9.28 -11.60
N LYS A 142 5.66 -7.98 -11.85
CA LYS A 142 5.89 -7.39 -13.19
C LYS A 142 7.37 -7.26 -13.52
N GLU A 143 8.23 -7.08 -12.51
CA GLU A 143 9.69 -6.93 -12.71
C GLU A 143 10.42 -8.27 -12.90
N ILE A 144 9.78 -9.41 -12.55
CA ILE A 144 10.33 -10.76 -12.72
C ILE A 144 9.98 -11.37 -14.10
N LYS A 145 9.06 -10.76 -14.86
CA LYS A 145 8.66 -11.20 -16.21
C LYS A 145 9.32 -10.36 -17.29
#